data_AF-A0A2H5X3Y5-F1
#
_entry.id   AF-A0A2H5X3Y5-F1
#
_cell.length_a   1.000
_cell.length_b   1.000
_cell.length_c   1.000
_cell.angle_alpha   90.00
_cell.angle_beta   90.00
_cell.angle_gamma   90.00
#
_symmetry.space_group_name_H-M   'P 1'
#
loop_
_entity.id
_entity.type
_entity.pdbx_description
1 polymer ?
#
loop_
_entity_poly.entity_id
_entity_poly.type
_entity_poly.pdbx_seq_one_letter_code
_entity_poly.pdbx_strand_id
1 'polypeptide(L)'
;MDLDRVLEGDSFYPHHPIPDRKRWERIFLRLYDLLELSPYDSFECDVFEIFPDYDLDCDCGWDSHPFWDWLDRLQHREDCFQQVWQQFERCYGSLPYGDKHSRELYRQKLEEIIKPVYQQLGWSTEGDDWWRGVAIKCSCDYHQRVEQKLREIIEQEGYAGHRRGCVRIKPNFWYKPDDWCLWWYKYPLRSAECSEVIPDERLEQIVRHCIDFVKGQR
;
A
#
# COMPACT_ATOMS: atom_id res chain seq x y z
N MET A 1 12.69 10.54 5.78
CA MET A 1 12.00 9.25 5.79
C MET A 1 10.54 9.59 5.63
N ASP A 2 9.92 9.12 4.56
CA ASP A 2 8.53 9.44 4.22
C ASP A 2 7.62 8.62 5.14
N LEU A 3 6.71 9.27 5.85
CA LEU A 3 5.92 8.62 6.89
C LEU A 3 4.86 7.69 6.31
N ASP A 4 4.32 8.03 5.14
CA ASP A 4 3.40 7.16 4.41
C ASP A 4 4.10 5.83 4.11
N ARG A 5 5.39 5.86 3.79
CA ARG A 5 6.19 4.64 3.53
C ARG A 5 6.40 3.79 4.79
N VAL A 6 6.52 4.43 5.96
CA VAL A 6 6.62 3.73 7.26
C VAL A 6 5.29 3.09 7.67
N LEU A 7 4.17 3.79 7.42
CA LEU A 7 2.83 3.34 7.80
C LEU A 7 2.26 2.29 6.84
N GLU A 8 2.59 2.40 5.55
CA GLU A 8 2.14 1.46 4.52
C GLU A 8 3.01 0.19 4.48
N GLY A 9 4.04 0.11 5.32
CA GLY A 9 4.99 -1.00 5.29
C GLY A 9 5.84 -1.01 4.01
N ASP A 10 5.92 0.13 3.32
CA ASP A 10 6.74 0.25 2.13
C ASP A 10 8.19 -0.06 2.46
N SER A 11 8.75 -0.92 1.62
CA SER A 11 10.10 -1.44 1.81
C SER A 11 11.11 -0.30 1.93
N PHE A 12 12.21 -0.55 2.66
CA PHE A 12 13.32 0.38 2.82
C PHE A 12 14.06 0.72 1.50
N TYR A 13 13.58 0.21 0.36
CA TYR A 13 14.22 0.36 -0.94
C TYR A 13 13.65 1.56 -1.71
N PRO A 14 14.46 2.20 -2.56
CA PRO A 14 13.91 3.09 -3.58
C PRO A 14 13.03 2.26 -4.51
N HIS A 15 11.78 2.69 -4.67
CA HIS A 15 10.80 2.00 -5.49
C HIS A 15 10.86 2.51 -6.92
N HIS A 16 11.21 1.63 -7.84
CA HIS A 16 11.24 1.92 -9.26
C HIS A 16 10.13 1.17 -9.99
N PRO A 17 9.38 1.81 -10.91
CA PRO A 17 8.33 1.12 -11.64
C PRO A 17 8.94 0.08 -12.58
N ILE A 18 8.29 -1.08 -12.70
CA ILE A 18 8.68 -2.09 -13.69
C ILE A 18 8.32 -1.60 -15.11
N PRO A 19 9.21 -1.72 -16.11
CA PRO A 19 8.85 -1.51 -17.52
C PRO A 19 7.76 -2.49 -17.97
N ASP A 20 6.87 -2.10 -18.90
CA ASP A 20 5.81 -2.96 -19.48
C ASP A 20 5.17 -3.98 -18.51
N ARG A 21 4.64 -3.49 -17.38
CA ARG A 21 4.05 -4.29 -16.29
C ARG A 21 3.16 -5.43 -16.77
N LYS A 22 2.29 -5.18 -17.77
CA LYS A 22 1.32 -6.18 -18.29
C LYS A 22 2.01 -7.35 -18.99
N ARG A 23 3.12 -7.10 -19.70
CA ARG A 23 3.92 -8.17 -20.31
C ARG A 23 4.52 -9.05 -19.23
N TRP A 24 5.16 -8.45 -18.23
CA TRP A 24 5.83 -9.19 -17.16
C TRP A 24 4.86 -9.94 -16.26
N GLU A 25 3.67 -9.39 -16.01
CA GLU A 25 2.63 -10.05 -15.23
C GLU A 25 2.30 -11.44 -15.81
N ARG A 26 2.15 -11.53 -17.14
CA ARG A 26 1.93 -12.82 -17.81
C ARG A 26 3.12 -13.77 -17.73
N ILE A 27 4.34 -13.25 -17.68
CA ILE A 27 5.55 -14.08 -17.59
C ILE A 27 5.70 -14.61 -16.17
N PHE A 28 5.49 -13.79 -15.15
CA PHE A 28 5.48 -14.22 -13.75
C PHE A 28 4.39 -15.25 -13.49
N LEU A 29 3.17 -15.06 -14.02
CA LEU A 29 2.11 -16.08 -13.90
C LEU A 29 2.53 -17.44 -14.49
N ARG A 30 3.29 -17.45 -15.61
CA ARG A 30 3.84 -18.70 -16.16
C ARG A 30 4.91 -19.32 -15.26
N LEU A 31 5.71 -18.51 -14.56
CA LEU A 31 6.67 -19.02 -13.57
C LEU A 31 5.92 -19.69 -12.40
N TYR A 32 4.82 -19.09 -11.92
CA TYR A 32 3.93 -19.71 -10.93
C TYR A 32 3.34 -21.03 -11.42
N ASP A 33 2.81 -21.05 -12.65
CA ASP A 33 2.28 -22.28 -13.27
C ASP A 33 3.34 -23.39 -13.36
N LEU A 34 4.58 -23.03 -13.74
CA LEU A 34 5.71 -23.97 -13.83
C LEU A 34 6.13 -24.52 -12.47
N LEU A 35 5.93 -23.77 -11.39
CA LEU A 35 6.23 -24.17 -10.03
C LEU A 35 5.05 -24.86 -9.34
N GLU A 36 3.89 -24.91 -9.99
CA GLU A 36 2.61 -25.39 -9.41
C GLU A 36 2.21 -24.60 -8.15
N LEU A 37 2.48 -23.29 -8.16
CA LEU A 37 2.19 -22.37 -7.06
C LEU A 37 0.91 -21.58 -7.33
N SER A 38 0.15 -21.34 -6.27
CA SER A 38 -0.81 -20.24 -6.21
C SER A 38 -0.13 -18.92 -5.83
N PRO A 39 -0.78 -17.76 -6.04
CA PRO A 39 -0.26 -16.46 -5.59
C PRO A 39 0.02 -16.33 -4.08
N TYR A 40 -0.44 -17.29 -3.27
CA TYR A 40 -0.29 -17.29 -1.81
C TYR A 40 0.77 -18.27 -1.32
N ASP A 41 1.40 -19.03 -2.23
CA ASP A 41 2.44 -19.98 -1.86
C ASP A 41 3.82 -19.32 -1.87
N SER A 42 4.69 -19.81 -1.00
CA SER A 42 6.12 -19.46 -0.98
C SER A 42 6.94 -20.50 -1.72
N PHE A 43 8.05 -20.08 -2.32
CA PHE A 43 9.02 -20.97 -2.94
C PHE A 43 10.43 -20.47 -2.73
N GLU A 44 11.37 -21.35 -2.42
CA GLU A 44 12.78 -21.00 -2.24
C GLU A 44 13.68 -22.00 -2.99
N CYS A 45 14.67 -21.48 -3.71
CA CYS A 45 15.77 -22.26 -4.27
C CYS A 45 17.09 -21.47 -4.24
N ASP A 46 18.15 -22.03 -4.81
CA ASP A 46 19.48 -21.38 -4.85
C ASP A 46 19.51 -20.11 -5.72
N VAL A 47 18.56 -19.94 -6.64
CA VAL A 47 18.53 -18.81 -7.61
C VAL A 47 17.57 -17.71 -7.16
N PHE A 48 16.42 -18.05 -6.59
CA PHE A 48 15.43 -17.05 -6.22
C PHE A 48 14.53 -17.53 -5.09
N GLU A 49 13.79 -16.58 -4.53
CA GLU A 49 12.76 -16.82 -3.53
C GLU A 49 11.49 -16.06 -3.94
N ILE A 50 10.33 -16.71 -3.79
CA ILE A 50 9.00 -16.13 -3.92
C ILE A 50 8.39 -16.16 -2.53
N PHE A 51 7.97 -15.00 -2.06
CA PHE A 51 7.20 -14.86 -0.83
C PHE A 51 5.72 -14.63 -1.16
N PRO A 52 4.79 -15.06 -0.28
CA PRO A 52 3.38 -14.82 -0.47
C PRO A 52 3.05 -13.32 -0.48
N ASP A 53 1.80 -13.04 -0.79
CA ASP A 53 1.23 -11.69 -0.72
C ASP A 53 1.48 -10.98 0.64
N TYR A 54 1.53 -9.65 0.62
CA TYR A 54 1.80 -8.77 1.77
C TYR A 54 0.73 -8.85 2.88
N ASP A 55 -0.40 -9.50 2.60
CA ASP A 55 -1.55 -9.67 3.50
C ASP A 55 -1.34 -10.79 4.54
N LEU A 56 -0.10 -11.28 4.69
CA LEU A 56 0.29 -12.13 5.80
C LEU A 56 0.37 -11.33 7.10
N ASP A 57 -0.07 -11.93 8.21
CA ASP A 57 0.12 -11.37 9.55
C ASP A 57 1.61 -11.09 9.79
N CYS A 58 1.95 -9.95 10.40
CA CYS A 58 3.34 -9.72 10.77
C CYS A 58 3.74 -10.72 11.86
N ASP A 59 4.83 -11.43 11.58
CA ASP A 59 5.54 -12.33 12.48
C ASP A 59 6.42 -11.57 13.51
N CYS A 60 6.44 -10.26 13.41
CA CYS A 60 7.34 -9.37 14.13
C CYS A 60 6.73 -8.72 15.39
N GLY A 61 5.42 -8.89 15.60
CA GLY A 61 4.64 -8.29 16.70
C GLY A 61 4.10 -6.88 16.44
N TRP A 62 4.39 -6.27 15.28
CA TRP A 62 3.91 -4.93 14.92
C TRP A 62 2.39 -4.81 14.93
N ASP A 63 1.67 -5.81 14.41
CA ASP A 63 0.19 -5.77 14.36
C ASP A 63 -0.45 -5.82 15.76
N SER A 64 0.33 -6.22 16.79
CA SER A 64 -0.07 -6.20 18.21
C SER A 64 0.58 -5.07 19.01
N HIS A 65 1.27 -4.15 18.34
CA HIS A 65 2.01 -3.09 18.99
C HIS A 65 1.05 -2.06 19.64
N PRO A 66 1.30 -1.57 20.87
CA PRO A 66 0.43 -0.60 21.56
C PRO A 66 0.23 0.73 20.82
N PHE A 67 1.02 1.00 19.78
CA PHE A 67 0.80 2.09 18.84
C PHE A 67 -0.59 2.05 18.22
N TRP A 68 -1.07 0.87 17.83
CA TRP A 68 -2.39 0.74 17.17
C TRP A 68 -3.52 1.11 18.12
N ASP A 69 -3.47 0.65 19.37
CA ASP A 69 -4.39 1.09 20.42
C ASP A 69 -4.36 2.61 20.65
N TRP A 70 -3.17 3.22 20.56
CA TRP A 70 -3.02 4.67 20.67
C TRP A 70 -3.62 5.39 19.46
N LEU A 71 -3.38 4.87 18.25
CA LEU A 71 -3.89 5.42 17.00
C LEU A 71 -5.41 5.36 16.96
N ASP A 72 -6.01 4.24 17.36
CA ASP A 72 -7.47 4.06 17.43
C ASP A 72 -8.14 5.06 18.38
N ARG A 73 -7.44 5.47 19.44
CA ARG A 73 -7.91 6.47 20.40
C ARG A 73 -7.59 7.90 19.97
N LEU A 74 -6.71 8.10 19.01
CA LEU A 74 -6.32 9.43 18.55
C LEU A 74 -7.51 10.10 17.86
N GLN A 75 -7.97 11.21 18.43
CA GLN A 75 -9.06 11.98 17.85
C GLN A 75 -8.53 13.16 17.04
N HIS A 76 -9.24 13.48 15.94
CA HIS A 76 -9.12 14.77 15.28
C HIS A 76 -9.50 15.90 16.24
N ARG A 77 -8.97 17.11 15.98
CA ARG A 77 -9.39 18.31 16.72
C ARG A 77 -10.88 18.61 16.47
N GLU A 78 -11.50 19.33 17.40
CA GLU A 78 -12.94 19.66 17.33
C GLU A 78 -13.29 20.51 16.11
N ASP A 79 -12.36 21.34 15.66
CA ASP A 79 -12.47 22.20 14.48
C ASP A 79 -11.97 21.52 13.18
N CYS A 80 -11.64 20.23 13.23
CA CYS A 80 -11.16 19.53 12.07
C CYS A 80 -12.30 19.25 11.07
N PHE A 81 -11.99 19.35 9.77
CA PHE A 81 -12.85 18.92 8.67
C PHE A 81 -13.44 17.52 8.87
N GLN A 82 -12.68 16.61 9.48
CA GLN A 82 -13.13 15.24 9.75
C GLN A 82 -14.34 15.19 10.69
N GLN A 83 -14.54 16.17 11.58
CA GLN A 83 -15.76 16.26 12.39
C GLN A 83 -17.00 16.56 11.53
N VAL A 84 -16.84 17.48 10.56
CA VAL A 84 -17.90 17.78 9.58
C VAL A 84 -18.19 16.56 8.72
N TRP A 85 -17.14 15.86 8.26
CA TRP A 85 -17.26 14.64 7.46
C TRP A 85 -17.99 13.52 8.22
N GLN A 86 -17.58 13.24 9.47
CA GLN A 86 -18.25 12.23 10.30
C GLN A 86 -19.72 12.55 10.54
N GLN A 87 -20.07 13.82 10.74
CA GLN A 87 -21.47 14.23 10.88
C GLN A 87 -22.24 14.04 9.57
N PHE A 88 -21.61 14.35 8.43
CA PHE A 88 -22.17 14.11 7.12
C PHE A 88 -22.46 12.62 6.89
N GLU A 89 -21.50 11.72 7.17
CA GLU A 89 -21.70 10.27 7.04
C GLU A 89 -22.77 9.73 8.00
N ARG A 90 -22.87 10.27 9.22
CA ARG A 90 -23.96 9.89 10.13
C ARG A 90 -25.34 10.25 9.59
N CYS A 91 -25.48 11.37 8.88
CA CYS A 91 -26.74 11.83 8.34
C CYS A 91 -27.10 11.20 6.98
N TYR A 92 -26.10 10.93 6.15
CA TYR A 92 -26.31 10.56 4.74
C TYR A 92 -25.69 9.21 4.34
N GLY A 93 -25.03 8.52 5.27
CA GLY A 93 -24.31 7.26 5.05
C GLY A 93 -22.93 7.45 4.43
N SER A 94 -22.16 6.36 4.33
CA SER A 94 -20.98 6.28 3.46
C SER A 94 -21.40 6.16 2.00
N LEU A 95 -20.65 6.74 1.05
CA LEU A 95 -20.84 6.69 -0.42
C LEU A 95 -21.86 5.63 -0.88
N PRO A 96 -23.04 6.03 -1.39
CA PRO A 96 -24.11 5.07 -1.60
C PRO A 96 -23.77 4.10 -2.73
N TYR A 97 -23.60 2.82 -2.38
CA TYR A 97 -23.77 1.68 -3.30
C TYR A 97 -25.24 1.49 -3.72
N GLY A 98 -26.07 2.54 -3.63
CA GLY A 98 -27.51 2.51 -3.83
C GLY A 98 -27.97 2.89 -5.24
N ASP A 99 -29.28 3.04 -5.39
CA ASP A 99 -29.91 3.43 -6.65
C ASP A 99 -29.45 4.82 -7.15
N LYS A 100 -29.89 5.19 -8.35
CA LYS A 100 -29.56 6.48 -8.96
C LYS A 100 -30.01 7.66 -8.09
N HIS A 101 -31.16 7.56 -7.42
CA HIS A 101 -31.71 8.64 -6.62
C HIS A 101 -30.87 8.90 -5.37
N SER A 102 -30.46 7.83 -4.68
CA SER A 102 -29.59 7.90 -3.50
C SER A 102 -28.23 8.53 -3.82
N ARG A 103 -27.64 8.18 -4.98
CA ARG A 103 -26.39 8.78 -5.45
C ARG A 103 -26.52 10.27 -5.78
N GLU A 104 -27.64 10.67 -6.37
CA GLU A 104 -27.89 12.09 -6.69
C GLU A 104 -28.08 12.92 -5.43
N LEU A 105 -28.89 12.44 -4.48
CA LEU A 105 -29.10 13.10 -3.19
C LEU A 105 -27.77 13.26 -2.44
N TYR A 106 -26.95 12.21 -2.41
CA TYR A 106 -25.63 12.26 -1.77
C TYR A 106 -24.72 13.32 -2.41
N ARG A 107 -24.67 13.40 -3.74
CA ARG A 107 -23.91 14.43 -4.46
C ARG A 107 -24.43 15.84 -4.17
N GLN A 108 -25.74 16.02 -4.19
CA GLN A 108 -26.36 17.30 -3.83
C GLN A 108 -25.94 17.72 -2.42
N LYS A 109 -25.91 16.78 -1.47
CA LYS A 109 -25.49 17.07 -0.08
C LYS A 109 -24.00 17.33 0.05
N LEU A 110 -23.14 16.69 -0.74
CA LEU A 110 -21.72 17.05 -0.83
C LEU A 110 -21.53 18.51 -1.29
N GLU A 111 -22.24 18.90 -2.35
CA GLU A 111 -22.20 20.27 -2.88
C GLU A 111 -22.74 21.30 -1.87
N GLU A 112 -23.80 20.97 -1.15
CA GLU A 112 -24.44 21.86 -0.18
C GLU A 112 -23.63 22.02 1.12
N ILE A 113 -23.08 20.93 1.64
CA ILE A 113 -22.52 20.88 3.01
C ILE A 113 -20.99 20.85 3.00
N ILE A 114 -20.38 20.00 2.16
CA ILE A 114 -18.94 19.73 2.21
C ILE A 114 -18.16 20.75 1.38
N LYS A 115 -18.66 21.12 0.20
CA LYS A 115 -17.98 22.06 -0.70
C LYS A 115 -17.70 23.43 -0.08
N PRO A 116 -18.62 24.06 0.68
CA PRO A 116 -18.33 25.33 1.34
C PRO A 116 -17.18 25.22 2.35
N VAL A 117 -17.12 24.12 3.11
CA VAL A 117 -16.04 23.89 4.09
C VAL A 117 -14.71 23.67 3.38
N TYR A 118 -14.69 22.94 2.28
CA TYR A 118 -13.51 22.80 1.41
C TYR A 118 -12.98 24.16 0.95
N GLN A 119 -13.86 25.01 0.43
CA GLN A 119 -13.50 26.34 -0.05
C GLN A 119 -12.99 27.24 1.07
N GLN A 120 -13.59 27.17 2.27
CA GLN A 120 -13.10 27.88 3.46
C GLN A 120 -11.69 27.44 3.87
N LEU A 121 -11.37 26.15 3.68
CA LEU A 121 -10.04 25.58 3.94
C LEU A 121 -9.05 25.82 2.80
N GLY A 122 -9.45 26.53 1.74
CA GLY A 122 -8.61 26.81 0.57
C GLY A 122 -8.34 25.58 -0.30
N TRP A 123 -9.11 24.50 -0.17
CA TRP A 123 -8.99 23.32 -1.00
C TRP A 123 -9.75 23.49 -2.31
N SER A 124 -9.16 23.03 -3.42
CA SER A 124 -9.78 23.13 -4.73
C SER A 124 -11.05 22.27 -4.79
N THR A 125 -12.09 22.84 -5.39
CA THR A 125 -13.34 22.16 -5.74
C THR A 125 -13.57 22.17 -7.25
N GLU A 126 -12.49 22.28 -8.03
CA GLU A 126 -12.53 22.27 -9.49
C GLU A 126 -12.62 20.82 -10.00
N GLY A 127 -13.41 20.61 -11.05
CA GLY A 127 -13.65 19.29 -11.65
C GLY A 127 -14.90 18.56 -11.10
N ASP A 128 -15.43 17.64 -11.90
CA ASP A 128 -16.67 16.89 -11.58
C ASP A 128 -16.47 15.88 -10.44
N ASP A 129 -15.22 15.62 -10.05
CA ASP A 129 -14.82 14.61 -9.09
C ASP A 129 -13.96 15.17 -7.95
N TRP A 130 -14.07 16.47 -7.68
CA TRP A 130 -13.37 17.16 -6.57
C TRP A 130 -13.55 16.48 -5.20
N TRP A 131 -14.66 15.78 -5.02
CA TRP A 131 -15.02 15.06 -3.79
C TRP A 131 -14.30 13.71 -3.65
N ARG A 132 -13.54 13.25 -4.65
CA ARG A 132 -12.75 12.02 -4.51
C ARG A 132 -11.68 12.20 -3.45
N GLY A 133 -11.58 11.22 -2.54
CA GLY A 133 -10.67 11.29 -1.40
C GLY A 133 -11.09 12.27 -0.31
N VAL A 134 -12.34 12.75 -0.31
CA VAL A 134 -12.82 13.65 0.75
C VAL A 134 -12.75 13.03 2.14
N ALA A 135 -13.04 11.73 2.25
CA ALA A 135 -13.00 11.01 3.51
C ALA A 135 -11.61 10.95 4.15
N ILE A 136 -10.53 11.18 3.40
CA ILE A 136 -9.15 11.14 3.91
C ILE A 136 -8.55 12.54 4.13
N LYS A 137 -9.28 13.62 3.83
CA LYS A 137 -8.76 14.99 4.05
C LYS A 137 -8.77 15.35 5.53
N CYS A 138 -7.68 15.94 6.02
CA CYS A 138 -7.58 16.44 7.38
C CYS A 138 -7.16 17.92 7.36
N SER A 139 -7.82 18.75 8.15
CA SER A 139 -7.46 20.17 8.34
C SER A 139 -6.74 20.47 9.64
N CYS A 140 -6.52 19.46 10.48
CA CYS A 140 -5.84 19.61 11.77
C CYS A 140 -4.49 18.88 11.78
N ASP A 141 -3.81 18.94 12.92
CA ASP A 141 -2.49 18.37 13.16
C ASP A 141 -2.46 16.83 13.34
N TYR A 142 -3.51 16.10 12.94
CA TYR A 142 -3.64 14.66 13.17
C TYR A 142 -2.46 13.87 12.59
N HIS A 143 -2.15 14.08 11.31
CA HIS A 143 -1.06 13.35 10.64
C HIS A 143 0.30 13.69 11.25
N GLN A 144 0.55 14.95 11.63
CA GLN A 144 1.77 15.34 12.32
C GLN A 144 1.91 14.66 13.68
N ARG A 145 0.81 14.50 14.43
CA ARG A 145 0.82 13.76 15.70
C ARG A 145 1.10 12.27 15.51
N VAL A 146 0.52 11.65 14.48
CA VAL A 146 0.84 10.27 14.10
C VAL A 146 2.32 10.15 13.71
N GLU A 147 2.81 11.09 12.91
CA GLU A 147 4.21 11.17 12.48
C GLU A 147 5.18 11.22 13.64
N GLN A 148 4.92 12.16 14.56
CA GLN A 148 5.72 12.33 15.75
C GLN A 148 5.72 11.06 16.59
N LYS A 149 4.55 10.40 16.76
CA LYS A 149 4.47 9.19 17.57
C LYS A 149 5.26 8.04 16.98
N LEU A 150 5.22 7.87 15.66
CA LEU A 150 6.04 6.89 14.98
C LEU A 150 7.53 7.18 15.12
N ARG A 151 7.94 8.45 15.00
CA ARG A 151 9.34 8.85 15.23
C ARG A 151 9.81 8.48 16.63
N GLU A 152 8.99 8.73 17.65
CA GLU A 152 9.30 8.32 19.03
C GLU A 152 9.49 6.80 19.15
N ILE A 153 8.65 5.99 18.50
CA ILE A 153 8.78 4.52 18.49
C ILE A 153 10.07 4.10 17.80
N ILE A 154 10.40 4.71 16.66
CA ILE A 154 11.66 4.43 15.94
C ILE A 154 12.86 4.74 16.81
N GLU A 155 12.86 5.88 17.51
CA GLU A 155 13.96 6.28 18.40
C GLU A 155 14.10 5.31 19.59
N GLN A 156 12.99 4.78 20.10
CA GLN A 156 12.98 3.89 21.27
C GLN A 156 13.30 2.43 20.92
N GLU A 157 12.77 1.94 19.80
CA GLU A 157 12.81 0.51 19.43
C GLU A 157 13.76 0.22 18.26
N GLY A 158 14.22 1.26 17.56
CA GLY A 158 15.16 1.15 16.45
C GLY A 158 14.53 0.74 15.11
N TYR A 159 13.20 0.63 15.03
CA TYR A 159 12.51 0.33 13.78
C TYR A 159 11.15 1.03 13.68
N ALA A 160 10.83 1.41 12.44
CA ALA A 160 9.59 2.05 12.06
C ALA A 160 8.59 0.96 11.70
N GLY A 161 7.98 0.35 12.71
CA GLY A 161 6.99 -0.68 12.47
C GLY A 161 7.52 -2.10 12.47
N HIS A 162 7.77 -2.65 11.28
CA HIS A 162 8.22 -4.02 11.12
C HIS A 162 9.74 -4.17 11.34
N ARG A 163 10.19 -5.28 11.95
CA ARG A 163 11.63 -5.61 12.02
C ARG A 163 12.16 -5.93 10.62
N ARG A 164 13.46 -5.71 10.34
CA ARG A 164 14.12 -5.93 9.02
C ARG A 164 13.87 -7.30 8.38
N GLY A 165 13.55 -8.33 9.16
CA GLY A 165 13.24 -9.68 8.68
C GLY A 165 11.76 -10.04 8.62
N CYS A 166 10.87 -9.10 8.92
CA CYS A 166 9.44 -9.36 8.99
C CYS A 166 8.90 -9.76 7.62
N VAL A 167 8.06 -10.81 7.60
CA VAL A 167 7.45 -11.32 6.37
C VAL A 167 6.71 -10.24 5.57
N ARG A 168 6.11 -9.24 6.23
CA ARG A 168 5.34 -8.16 5.58
C ARG A 168 6.19 -7.18 4.76
N ILE A 169 7.49 -7.05 5.05
CA ILE A 169 8.39 -6.15 4.31
C ILE A 169 9.34 -6.89 3.36
N LYS A 170 9.28 -8.22 3.35
CA LYS A 170 10.07 -9.02 2.41
C LYS A 170 9.59 -8.75 0.98
N PRO A 171 10.51 -8.75 -0.01
CA PRO A 171 10.10 -8.69 -1.40
C PRO A 171 9.22 -9.90 -1.73
N ASN A 172 8.22 -9.75 -2.59
CA ASN A 172 7.47 -10.90 -3.06
C ASN A 172 8.31 -11.78 -4.00
N PHE A 173 9.34 -11.22 -4.62
CA PHE A 173 10.33 -11.97 -5.39
C PHE A 173 11.74 -11.43 -5.14
N TRP A 174 12.66 -12.32 -4.79
CA TRP A 174 14.07 -12.02 -4.55
C TRP A 174 14.95 -12.87 -5.46
N TYR A 175 15.71 -12.22 -6.34
CA TYR A 175 16.70 -12.86 -7.18
C TYR A 175 18.07 -12.82 -6.49
N LYS A 176 18.52 -13.98 -6.00
CA LYS A 176 19.67 -14.12 -5.12
C LYS A 176 21.03 -13.75 -5.75
N PRO A 177 21.31 -14.00 -7.06
CA PRO A 177 22.63 -13.75 -7.63
C PRO A 177 23.15 -12.32 -7.58
N ASP A 178 22.28 -11.31 -7.57
CA ASP A 178 22.66 -9.90 -7.48
C ASP A 178 21.81 -9.09 -6.48
N ASP A 179 21.04 -9.78 -5.64
CA ASP A 179 20.18 -9.18 -4.62
C ASP A 179 19.02 -8.32 -5.18
N TRP A 180 18.64 -8.51 -6.45
CA TRP A 180 17.52 -7.78 -7.06
C TRP A 180 16.19 -8.22 -6.46
N CYS A 181 15.38 -7.24 -6.05
CA CYS A 181 14.14 -7.46 -5.32
C CYS A 181 12.94 -6.83 -6.03
N LEU A 182 11.78 -7.46 -5.85
CA LEU A 182 10.51 -7.04 -6.43
C LEU A 182 9.37 -7.17 -5.44
N TRP A 183 8.57 -6.11 -5.35
CA TRP A 183 7.37 -6.00 -4.52
C TRP A 183 6.15 -5.80 -5.42
N TRP A 184 4.99 -6.29 -4.99
CA TRP A 184 3.70 -6.01 -5.61
C TRP A 184 2.57 -6.05 -4.57
N TYR A 185 1.48 -5.35 -4.89
CA TYR A 185 0.27 -5.33 -4.09
C TYR A 185 -0.71 -6.43 -4.56
N LYS A 186 -0.92 -7.45 -3.74
CA LYS A 186 -2.09 -8.35 -3.73
C LYS A 186 -1.97 -9.53 -4.68
N TYR A 187 -1.55 -9.26 -5.91
CA TYR A 187 -1.36 -10.27 -6.94
C TYR A 187 -0.09 -9.97 -7.74
N PRO A 188 0.55 -10.99 -8.35
CA PRO A 188 1.79 -10.82 -9.08
C PRO A 188 1.79 -9.61 -10.00
N LEU A 189 2.73 -8.70 -9.73
CA LEU A 189 2.98 -7.45 -10.43
C LEU A 189 1.85 -6.40 -10.46
N ARG A 190 0.86 -6.45 -9.57
CA ARG A 190 -0.05 -5.31 -9.38
C ARG A 190 0.64 -4.21 -8.58
N SER A 191 0.67 -2.99 -9.13
CA SER A 191 1.40 -1.85 -8.52
C SER A 191 2.85 -2.20 -8.15
N ALA A 192 3.53 -2.89 -9.06
CA ALA A 192 4.81 -3.51 -8.77
C ALA A 192 5.97 -2.53 -8.83
N GLU A 193 6.92 -2.72 -7.93
CA GLU A 193 8.09 -1.86 -7.76
C GLU A 193 9.33 -2.73 -7.53
N CYS A 194 10.48 -2.28 -8.03
CA CYS A 194 11.76 -2.98 -7.91
C CYS A 194 12.83 -2.12 -7.21
N SER A 195 13.86 -2.80 -6.69
CA SER A 195 14.92 -2.19 -5.88
C SER A 195 15.84 -1.23 -6.64
N GLU A 196 15.85 -1.30 -7.97
CA GLU A 196 16.61 -0.42 -8.86
C GLU A 196 15.93 -0.32 -10.23
N VAL A 197 16.24 0.72 -11.01
CA VAL A 197 15.79 0.84 -12.41
C VAL A 197 16.34 -0.33 -13.24
N ILE A 198 15.44 -1.16 -13.77
CA ILE A 198 15.81 -2.35 -14.53
C ILE A 198 15.41 -2.23 -16.00
N PRO A 199 16.34 -2.42 -16.96
CA PRO A 199 15.99 -2.56 -18.37
C PRO A 199 15.20 -3.84 -18.65
N ASP A 200 14.34 -3.81 -19.67
CA ASP A 200 13.50 -4.95 -20.06
C ASP A 200 14.34 -6.21 -20.36
N GLU A 201 15.50 -6.05 -20.99
CA GLU A 201 16.42 -7.15 -21.31
C GLU A 201 17.00 -7.80 -20.06
N ARG A 202 17.27 -7.01 -19.01
CA ARG A 202 17.82 -7.52 -17.75
C ARG A 202 16.76 -8.31 -17.00
N LEU A 203 15.54 -7.77 -16.91
CA LEU A 203 14.42 -8.49 -16.29
C LEU A 203 14.13 -9.80 -17.04
N GLU A 204 14.26 -9.80 -18.37
CA GLU A 204 14.14 -11.02 -19.18
C GLU A 204 15.19 -12.07 -18.81
N GLN A 205 16.45 -11.66 -18.64
CA GLN A 205 17.53 -12.56 -18.24
C GLN A 205 17.28 -13.16 -16.86
N ILE A 206 16.84 -12.35 -15.89
CA ILE A 206 16.51 -12.81 -14.54
C ILE A 206 15.43 -13.89 -14.60
N VAL A 207 14.31 -13.61 -15.26
CA VAL A 207 13.18 -14.56 -15.30
C VAL A 207 13.52 -15.82 -16.09
N ARG A 208 14.27 -15.69 -17.21
CA ARG A 208 14.76 -16.86 -17.95
C ARG A 208 15.66 -17.75 -17.11
N HIS A 209 16.60 -17.16 -16.37
CA HIS A 209 17.48 -17.91 -15.48
C HIS A 209 16.68 -18.70 -14.42
N CYS A 210 15.66 -18.07 -13.83
CA CYS A 210 14.76 -18.74 -12.88
C CYS A 210 14.02 -19.92 -13.53
N ILE A 211 13.46 -19.72 -14.72
CA ILE A 211 12.75 -20.78 -15.47
C ILE A 211 13.68 -21.94 -15.84
N ASP A 212 14.87 -21.63 -16.35
CA ASP A 212 15.84 -22.63 -16.79
C ASP A 212 16.35 -23.45 -15.60
N PHE A 213 16.60 -22.81 -14.46
CA PHE A 213 16.93 -23.50 -13.21
C PHE A 213 15.83 -24.48 -12.79
N VAL A 214 14.57 -24.03 -12.74
CA VAL A 214 13.42 -24.89 -12.36
C VAL A 214 13.27 -26.08 -13.30
N LYS A 215 13.46 -25.88 -14.61
CA LYS A 215 13.40 -26.96 -15.60
C LYS A 215 14.55 -27.94 -15.49
N GLY A 216 15.75 -27.50 -15.11
CA GLY A 216 16.92 -28.36 -14.94
C GLY A 216 16.85 -29.28 -13.72
N GLN A 217 15.94 -29.00 -12.78
CA GLN A 217 15.71 -29.81 -11.57
C GLN A 217 14.60 -30.87 -11.74
N ARG A 218 13.86 -30.85 -12.85
CA ARG A 218 12.78 -31.80 -13.18
C ARG A 218 13.29 -32.89 -14.11
#